data_AF-E2J800-F1
#
_entry.id   AF-E2J800-F1
#
_cell.length_a   1.000
_cell.length_b   1.000
_cell.length_c   1.000
_cell.angle_alpha   90.00
_cell.angle_beta   90.00
_cell.angle_gamma   90.00
#
_symmetry.space_group_name_H-M   'P 1'
#
loop_
_entity.id
_entity.type
_entity.pdbx_description
1 polymer ?
#
loop_
_entity_poly.entity_id
_entity_poly.type
_entity_poly.pdbx_seq_one_letter_code
_entity_poly.pdbx_strand_id
1 'polypeptide(L)'
;TKLGNSEVMGAVDVAVGEILNIYLEENPREAKAIVQKVVIAAQARAAARKARDLVQRKTVMGGSGLPGKLADCQDNDPTKCEIYFVEGDSAGGTAKSGRDRKYQAIMPLRGKILNVEKAMEHKIYENEEIKNMFTALGVSLGTPDDPKALNLEKLRYHRIIIMTDADVDGSHITTLILTFYFRYMKELIEKGYIYIATPPLYLVKKGKDHQYAWTEDQRLNAIQQMKGGGKEDSVH
;
A
#
# COMPACT_ATOMS: atom_id res chain seq x y z
N THR A 1 -20.60 15.16 -17.98
CA THR A 1 -21.41 15.30 -19.21
C THR A 1 -20.59 14.80 -20.38
N LYS A 2 -21.02 13.74 -21.09
CA LYS A 2 -20.31 13.16 -22.25
C LYS A 2 -21.03 13.60 -23.53
N LEU A 3 -20.30 14.18 -24.49
CA LEU A 3 -20.83 14.54 -25.81
C LEU A 3 -20.92 13.29 -26.70
N GLY A 4 -22.08 13.09 -27.32
CA GLY A 4 -22.40 11.88 -28.11
C GLY A 4 -22.52 12.11 -29.62
N ASN A 5 -22.16 13.28 -30.14
CA ASN A 5 -22.29 13.59 -31.57
C ASN A 5 -21.10 13.01 -32.35
N SER A 6 -21.35 11.92 -33.08
CA SER A 6 -20.35 11.22 -33.91
C SER A 6 -19.84 12.06 -35.08
N GLU A 7 -20.68 12.91 -35.68
CA GLU A 7 -20.31 13.79 -36.81
C GLU A 7 -19.24 14.82 -36.41
N VAL A 8 -19.33 15.33 -35.19
CA VAL A 8 -18.37 16.32 -34.65
C VAL A 8 -16.99 15.70 -34.44
N MET A 9 -16.93 14.41 -34.08
CA MET A 9 -15.66 13.70 -33.89
C MET A 9 -14.83 13.66 -35.18
N GLY A 10 -15.46 13.31 -36.31
CA GLY A 10 -14.77 13.29 -37.61
C GLY A 10 -14.28 14.66 -38.04
N ALA A 11 -15.09 15.71 -37.88
CA ALA A 11 -14.69 17.07 -38.23
C ALA A 11 -13.51 17.57 -37.39
N VAL A 12 -13.49 17.27 -36.09
CA VAL A 12 -12.39 17.65 -35.18
C VAL A 12 -11.12 16.86 -35.49
N ASP A 13 -11.21 15.54 -35.72
CA ASP A 13 -10.04 14.71 -36.04
C ASP A 13 -9.33 15.17 -37.33
N VAL A 14 -10.09 15.51 -38.38
CA VAL A 14 -9.53 16.03 -39.63
C VAL A 14 -8.84 17.37 -39.40
N ALA A 15 -9.55 18.34 -38.78
CA ALA A 15 -9.01 19.68 -38.56
C ALA A 15 -7.75 19.67 -37.67
N VAL A 16 -7.77 18.90 -36.58
CA VAL A 16 -6.61 18.77 -35.68
C VAL A 16 -5.48 18.01 -36.35
N GLY A 17 -5.78 16.93 -37.10
CA GLY A 17 -4.77 16.13 -37.79
C GLY A 17 -3.97 16.93 -38.81
N GLU A 18 -4.64 17.72 -39.65
CA GLU A 18 -3.98 18.59 -40.64
C GLU A 18 -3.08 19.64 -39.97
N ILE A 19 -3.61 20.40 -39.02
CA ILE A 19 -2.86 21.47 -38.34
C ILE A 19 -1.69 20.89 -37.55
N LEU A 20 -1.90 19.76 -36.87
CA LEU A 20 -0.85 19.11 -36.10
C LEU A 20 0.28 18.62 -37.01
N ASN A 21 -0.05 18.06 -38.18
CA ASN A 21 0.96 17.59 -39.12
C ASN A 21 1.82 18.76 -39.64
N ILE A 22 1.16 19.84 -40.06
CA ILE A 22 1.84 21.08 -40.50
C ILE A 22 2.75 21.60 -39.38
N TYR A 23 2.24 21.70 -38.15
CA TYR A 23 3.02 22.19 -37.02
C TYR A 23 4.27 21.33 -36.74
N LEU A 24 4.14 20.00 -36.80
CA LEU A 24 5.27 19.08 -36.55
C LEU A 24 6.32 19.14 -37.67
N GLU A 25 5.92 19.37 -38.91
CA GLU A 25 6.85 19.56 -40.04
C GLU A 25 7.57 20.91 -39.98
N GLU A 26 6.86 21.98 -39.64
CA GLU A 26 7.42 23.34 -39.52
C GLU A 26 8.33 23.51 -38.30
N ASN A 27 8.10 22.74 -37.23
CA ASN A 27 8.82 22.84 -35.95
C ASN A 27 9.56 21.54 -35.60
N PRO A 28 10.63 21.17 -36.35
CA PRO A 28 11.28 19.87 -36.23
C PRO A 28 11.98 19.64 -34.88
N ARG A 29 12.39 20.70 -34.17
CA ARG A 29 13.01 20.58 -32.84
C ARG A 29 11.97 20.19 -31.79
N GLU A 30 10.84 20.87 -31.79
CA GLU A 30 9.70 20.64 -30.92
C GLU A 30 9.06 19.29 -31.23
N ALA A 31 8.88 18.97 -32.52
CA ALA A 31 8.37 17.68 -32.96
C ALA A 31 9.23 16.52 -32.45
N LYS A 32 10.55 16.62 -32.56
CA LYS A 32 11.47 15.61 -32.03
C LYS A 32 11.33 15.46 -30.51
N ALA A 33 11.19 16.56 -29.76
CA ALA A 33 10.98 16.51 -28.31
C ALA A 33 9.64 15.85 -27.93
N ILE A 34 8.56 16.15 -28.67
CA ILE A 34 7.24 15.53 -28.47
C ILE A 34 7.31 14.03 -28.75
N VAL A 35 7.84 13.63 -29.92
CA VAL A 35 7.96 12.23 -30.31
C VAL A 35 8.82 11.45 -29.31
N GLN A 36 9.95 12.02 -28.88
CA GLN A 36 10.80 11.37 -27.88
C GLN A 36 10.06 11.14 -26.56
N LYS A 37 9.25 12.10 -26.10
CA LYS A 37 8.41 11.94 -24.92
C LYS A 37 7.34 10.85 -25.11
N VAL A 38 6.72 10.77 -26.30
CA VAL A 38 5.74 9.73 -26.65
C VAL A 38 6.40 8.35 -26.64
N VAL A 39 7.59 8.20 -27.23
CA VAL A 39 8.34 6.93 -27.26
C VAL A 39 8.68 6.47 -25.84
N ILE A 40 9.19 7.38 -24.99
CA ILE A 40 9.48 7.06 -23.58
C ILE A 40 8.21 6.59 -22.85
N ALA A 41 7.09 7.29 -23.04
CA ALA A 41 5.82 6.90 -22.44
C ALA A 41 5.30 5.55 -22.96
N ALA A 42 5.45 5.27 -24.26
CA ALA A 42 5.05 4.00 -24.87
C ALA A 42 5.89 2.83 -24.35
N GLN A 43 7.22 3.00 -24.27
CA GLN A 43 8.14 2.03 -23.69
C GLN A 43 7.81 1.78 -22.20
N ALA A 44 7.54 2.83 -21.43
CA ALA A 44 7.14 2.70 -20.03
C ALA A 44 5.82 1.92 -19.87
N ARG A 45 4.82 2.16 -20.72
CA ARG A 45 3.56 1.40 -20.73
C ARG A 45 3.76 -0.06 -21.11
N ALA A 46 4.58 -0.34 -22.13
CA ALA A 46 4.88 -1.71 -22.55
C ALA A 46 5.62 -2.48 -21.44
N ALA A 47 6.60 -1.84 -20.79
CA ALA A 47 7.31 -2.39 -19.65
C ALA A 47 6.36 -2.63 -18.46
N ALA A 48 5.49 -1.67 -18.14
CA ALA A 48 4.48 -1.82 -17.10
C ALA A 48 3.54 -3.00 -17.39
N ARG A 49 3.02 -3.12 -18.63
CA ARG A 49 2.17 -4.25 -19.02
C ARG A 49 2.90 -5.58 -18.85
N LYS A 50 4.15 -5.68 -19.32
CA LYS A 50 4.98 -6.89 -19.15
C LYS A 50 5.22 -7.23 -17.68
N ALA A 51 5.51 -6.23 -16.85
CA ALA A 51 5.72 -6.40 -15.41
C ALA A 51 4.44 -6.85 -14.70
N ARG A 52 3.28 -6.28 -15.06
CA ARG A 52 1.96 -6.70 -14.57
C ARG A 52 1.64 -8.14 -14.92
N ASP A 53 1.84 -8.51 -16.19
CA ASP A 53 1.61 -9.87 -16.67
C ASP A 53 2.51 -10.89 -15.93
N LEU A 54 3.77 -10.52 -15.62
CA LEU A 54 4.70 -11.35 -14.85
C LEU A 54 4.22 -11.57 -13.41
N VAL A 55 3.66 -10.53 -12.75
CA VAL A 55 3.10 -10.65 -11.40
C VAL A 55 1.88 -11.57 -11.39
N GLN A 56 0.99 -11.44 -12.39
CA GLN A 56 -0.20 -12.28 -12.50
C GLN A 56 0.11 -13.73 -12.88
N ARG A 57 1.05 -13.98 -13.80
CA ARG A 57 1.38 -15.35 -14.26
C ARG A 57 1.99 -16.21 -13.15
N LYS A 58 2.78 -15.62 -12.25
CA LYS A 58 3.28 -16.33 -11.05
C LYS A 58 2.14 -16.83 -10.15
N THR A 59 0.97 -16.20 -10.19
CA THR A 59 -0.21 -16.62 -9.42
C THR A 59 -1.00 -17.75 -10.10
N VAL A 60 -0.87 -17.95 -11.42
CA VAL A 60 -1.71 -18.86 -12.21
C VAL A 60 -1.10 -20.28 -12.35
N MET A 61 0.22 -20.42 -12.36
CA MET A 61 0.88 -21.74 -12.40
C MET A 61 1.20 -22.26 -10.99
N GLY A 62 0.23 -22.97 -10.40
CA GLY A 62 0.45 -24.12 -9.53
C GLY A 62 1.41 -23.98 -8.34
N GLY A 63 0.92 -23.41 -7.25
CA GLY A 63 1.53 -23.53 -5.92
C GLY A 63 1.00 -22.44 -5.00
N SER A 64 0.77 -22.74 -3.73
CA SER A 64 0.45 -21.76 -2.68
C SER A 64 1.69 -20.87 -2.40
N GLY A 65 2.15 -20.13 -3.40
CA GLY A 65 3.39 -19.36 -3.41
C GLY A 65 3.26 -18.03 -2.69
N LEU A 66 2.76 -18.08 -1.45
CA LEU A 66 2.77 -16.94 -0.55
C LEU A 66 4.21 -16.42 -0.39
N PRO A 67 4.41 -15.11 -0.19
CA PRO A 67 5.75 -14.57 0.05
C PRO A 67 6.44 -15.31 1.18
N GLY A 68 7.71 -15.71 1.01
CA GLY A 68 8.42 -16.52 2.03
C GLY A 68 8.56 -15.83 3.40
N LYS A 69 8.39 -14.51 3.45
CA LYS A 69 8.38 -13.71 4.67
C LYS A 69 7.00 -13.58 5.34
N LEU A 70 5.92 -13.96 4.65
CA LEU A 70 4.57 -13.94 5.21
C LEU A 70 4.44 -15.06 6.23
N ALA A 71 4.15 -14.70 7.47
CA ALA A 71 3.62 -15.65 8.43
C ALA A 71 2.09 -15.61 8.30
N ASP A 72 1.48 -16.66 7.76
CA ASP A 72 0.04 -16.68 7.49
C ASP A 72 -0.81 -17.05 8.73
N CYS A 73 -2.13 -16.82 8.66
CA CYS A 73 -3.10 -17.30 9.65
C CYS A 73 -3.68 -18.68 9.25
N GLN A 74 -4.37 -19.35 10.19
CA GLN A 74 -4.94 -20.69 9.97
C GLN A 74 -6.36 -20.65 9.38
N ASP A 75 -7.12 -19.60 9.69
CA ASP A 75 -8.47 -19.40 9.18
C ASP A 75 -8.41 -18.89 7.72
N ASN A 76 -9.41 -19.27 6.94
CA ASN A 76 -9.56 -18.93 5.52
C ASN A 76 -10.70 -17.94 5.26
N ASP A 77 -11.49 -17.60 6.29
CA ASP A 77 -12.57 -16.61 6.18
C ASP A 77 -12.01 -15.18 6.16
N PRO A 78 -12.02 -14.48 5.01
CA PRO A 78 -11.41 -13.17 4.89
C PRO A 78 -12.03 -12.12 5.82
N THR A 79 -13.28 -12.33 6.24
CA THR A 79 -14.00 -11.40 7.13
C THR A 79 -13.48 -11.43 8.57
N LYS A 80 -12.89 -12.56 8.98
CA LYS A 80 -12.27 -12.75 10.29
C LYS A 80 -10.76 -12.50 10.26
N CYS A 81 -10.14 -12.82 9.14
CA CYS A 81 -8.69 -12.77 9.00
C CYS A 81 -8.18 -11.34 8.87
N GLU A 82 -7.04 -11.11 9.50
CA GLU A 82 -6.36 -9.83 9.49
C GLU A 82 -4.87 -9.98 9.17
N ILE A 83 -4.28 -8.99 8.53
CA ILE A 83 -2.87 -8.96 8.19
C ILE A 83 -2.21 -7.71 8.77
N TYR A 84 -1.08 -7.88 9.42
CA TYR A 84 -0.25 -6.80 9.95
C TYR A 84 0.98 -6.60 9.06
N PHE A 85 1.10 -5.40 8.49
CA PHE A 85 2.33 -4.93 7.87
C PHE A 85 3.19 -4.26 8.92
N VAL A 86 4.34 -4.86 9.22
CA VAL A 86 5.22 -4.45 10.32
C VAL A 86 6.55 -3.91 9.82
N GLU A 87 7.10 -2.93 10.52
CA GLU A 87 8.38 -2.33 10.16
C GLU A 87 9.56 -3.24 10.54
N GLY A 88 10.21 -3.82 9.54
CA GLY A 88 11.41 -4.65 9.70
C GLY A 88 11.15 -6.07 10.20
N ASP A 89 12.18 -6.92 10.07
CA ASP A 89 12.13 -8.32 10.52
C ASP A 89 12.14 -8.43 12.05
N SER A 90 12.70 -7.44 12.74
CA SER A 90 12.75 -7.40 14.22
C SER A 90 11.34 -7.31 14.81
N ALA A 91 10.57 -6.28 14.43
CA ALA A 91 9.17 -6.16 14.82
C ALA A 91 8.35 -7.33 14.27
N GLY A 92 8.67 -7.82 13.07
CA GLY A 92 8.09 -9.04 12.51
C GLY A 92 8.22 -10.28 13.38
N GLY A 93 9.39 -10.52 13.98
CA GLY A 93 9.63 -11.64 14.88
C GLY A 93 8.80 -11.55 16.17
N THR A 94 8.75 -10.35 16.76
CA THR A 94 7.95 -10.08 17.97
C THR A 94 6.46 -10.21 17.68
N ALA A 95 5.97 -9.60 16.60
CA ALA A 95 4.57 -9.68 16.19
C ALA A 95 4.16 -11.12 15.84
N LYS A 96 5.02 -11.88 15.15
CA LYS A 96 4.78 -13.29 14.84
C LYS A 96 4.62 -14.14 16.10
N SER A 97 5.38 -13.84 17.15
CA SER A 97 5.36 -14.58 18.41
C SER A 97 4.17 -14.18 19.30
N GLY A 98 3.75 -12.91 19.25
CA GLY A 98 2.66 -12.38 20.08
C GLY A 98 1.25 -12.51 19.48
N ARG A 99 1.13 -12.90 18.21
CA ARG A 99 -0.16 -12.98 17.51
C ARG A 99 -1.02 -14.17 17.90
N ASP A 100 -2.32 -14.05 17.70
CA ASP A 100 -3.20 -15.20 17.54
C ASP A 100 -3.08 -15.76 16.10
N ARG A 101 -2.34 -16.85 15.96
CA ARG A 101 -2.12 -17.53 14.67
C ARG A 101 -3.41 -18.00 13.99
N LYS A 102 -4.54 -18.06 14.71
CA LYS A 102 -5.82 -18.48 14.15
C LYS A 102 -6.28 -17.52 13.05
N TYR A 103 -6.25 -16.21 13.31
CA TYR A 103 -6.78 -15.21 12.37
C TYR A 103 -5.81 -14.07 12.02
N GLN A 104 -4.64 -13.98 12.68
CA GLN A 104 -3.67 -12.90 12.45
C GLN A 104 -2.49 -13.35 11.59
N ALA A 105 -2.32 -12.73 10.42
CA ALA A 105 -1.16 -12.86 9.55
C ALA A 105 -0.16 -11.71 9.79
N ILE A 106 1.14 -11.97 9.65
CA ILE A 106 2.20 -10.96 9.84
C ILE A 106 3.08 -10.92 8.60
N MET A 107 3.32 -9.73 8.08
CA MET A 107 4.16 -9.49 6.92
C MET A 107 5.18 -8.38 7.19
N PRO A 108 6.46 -8.72 7.39
CA PRO A 108 7.51 -7.73 7.63
C PRO A 108 7.89 -6.95 6.37
N LEU A 109 7.85 -5.62 6.55
CA LEU A 109 8.31 -4.51 5.73
C LEU A 109 9.84 -4.35 5.71
N ARG A 110 10.57 -4.58 4.62
CA ARG A 110 12.03 -4.26 4.62
C ARG A 110 12.31 -2.89 4.01
N GLY A 111 12.90 -2.01 4.83
CA GLY A 111 13.29 -0.66 4.43
C GLY A 111 12.09 0.23 4.11
N LYS A 112 12.38 1.40 3.54
CA LYS A 112 11.35 2.35 3.11
C LYS A 112 10.68 1.85 1.83
N ILE A 113 9.35 1.81 1.83
CA ILE A 113 8.56 1.43 0.65
C ILE A 113 8.83 2.40 -0.50
N LEU A 114 8.86 1.87 -1.73
CA LEU A 114 9.04 2.69 -2.92
C LEU A 114 7.93 3.75 -3.01
N ASN A 115 8.30 5.01 -3.15
CA ASN A 115 7.32 6.07 -3.37
C ASN A 115 6.70 5.93 -4.76
N VAL A 116 5.48 5.40 -4.79
CA VAL A 116 4.76 5.11 -6.03
C VAL A 116 4.26 6.36 -6.75
N GLU A 117 4.17 7.51 -6.07
CA GLU A 117 3.74 8.76 -6.71
C GLU A 117 4.84 9.34 -7.61
N LYS A 118 6.10 9.12 -7.23
CA LYS A 118 7.26 9.57 -8.02
C LYS A 118 7.82 8.49 -8.95
N ALA A 119 7.54 7.21 -8.67
CA ALA A 119 8.11 6.11 -9.43
C ALA A 119 7.39 5.90 -10.76
N MET A 120 8.15 5.44 -11.76
CA MET A 120 7.56 4.97 -13.02
C MET A 120 6.83 3.64 -12.79
N GLU A 121 5.72 3.44 -13.49
CA GLU A 121 4.82 2.30 -13.29
C GLU A 121 5.52 0.92 -13.37
N HIS A 122 6.47 0.73 -14.30
CA HIS A 122 7.22 -0.53 -14.40
C HIS A 122 8.04 -0.83 -13.13
N LYS A 123 8.66 0.18 -12.52
CA LYS A 123 9.46 0.02 -11.29
C LYS A 123 8.61 -0.40 -10.10
N ILE A 124 7.35 0.03 -10.08
CA ILE A 124 6.39 -0.30 -9.03
C ILE A 124 6.08 -1.80 -9.08
N TYR A 125 5.79 -2.34 -10.26
CA TYR A 125 5.52 -3.78 -10.43
C TYR A 125 6.77 -4.64 -10.35
N GLU A 126 7.96 -4.07 -10.58
CA GLU A 126 9.24 -4.77 -10.39
C GLU A 126 9.69 -4.81 -8.92
N ASN A 127 9.17 -3.93 -8.07
CA ASN A 127 9.53 -3.85 -6.66
C ASN A 127 9.04 -5.07 -5.87
N GLU A 128 9.96 -5.76 -5.20
CA GLU A 128 9.68 -6.98 -4.45
C GLU A 128 8.72 -6.77 -3.28
N GLU A 129 8.81 -5.64 -2.55
CA GLU A 129 7.91 -5.34 -1.44
C GLU A 129 6.47 -5.20 -1.93
N ILE A 130 6.26 -4.45 -3.01
CA ILE A 130 4.96 -4.26 -3.63
C ILE A 130 4.40 -5.59 -4.18
N LYS A 131 5.21 -6.36 -4.92
CA LYS A 131 4.81 -7.70 -5.41
C LYS A 131 4.37 -8.61 -4.28
N ASN A 132 5.13 -8.63 -3.19
CA ASN A 132 4.80 -9.43 -2.04
C ASN A 132 3.47 -8.97 -1.41
N MET A 133 3.18 -7.67 -1.36
CA MET A 133 1.90 -7.15 -0.85
C MET A 133 0.72 -7.63 -1.71
N PHE A 134 0.82 -7.52 -3.04
CA PHE A 134 -0.19 -8.06 -3.96
C PHE A 134 -0.43 -9.55 -3.71
N THR A 135 0.65 -10.33 -3.64
CA THR A 135 0.59 -11.78 -3.47
C THR A 135 0.02 -12.18 -2.11
N ALA A 136 0.45 -11.51 -1.03
CA ALA A 136 -0.03 -11.79 0.32
C ALA A 136 -1.52 -11.51 0.46
N LEU A 137 -1.99 -10.36 -0.04
CA LEU A 137 -3.40 -9.97 0.00
C LEU A 137 -4.28 -10.82 -0.92
N GLY A 138 -3.70 -11.51 -1.91
CA GLY A 138 -4.44 -12.25 -2.92
C GLY A 138 -5.16 -11.35 -3.93
N VAL A 139 -4.67 -10.12 -4.10
CA VAL A 139 -5.24 -9.14 -5.04
C VAL A 139 -4.46 -9.13 -6.34
N SER A 140 -5.16 -8.92 -7.44
CA SER A 140 -4.56 -8.74 -8.76
C SER A 140 -5.13 -7.49 -9.43
N LEU A 141 -4.48 -7.04 -10.49
CA LEU A 141 -5.00 -5.97 -11.34
C LEU A 141 -5.59 -6.58 -12.60
N GLY A 142 -6.65 -6.01 -13.14
CA GLY A 142 -7.39 -6.49 -14.30
C GLY A 142 -8.64 -7.28 -13.92
N THR A 143 -9.79 -6.80 -14.41
CA THR A 143 -11.03 -7.56 -14.53
C THR A 143 -11.26 -7.92 -16.01
N PRO A 144 -12.23 -8.80 -16.34
CA PRO A 144 -12.60 -9.06 -17.74
C PRO A 144 -12.96 -7.79 -18.52
N ASP A 145 -13.50 -6.78 -17.82
CA ASP A 145 -14.01 -5.55 -18.42
C ASP A 145 -12.99 -4.39 -18.41
N ASP A 146 -12.11 -4.34 -17.41
CA ASP A 146 -11.09 -3.30 -17.29
C ASP A 146 -9.72 -3.91 -16.93
N PRO A 147 -8.74 -3.89 -17.85
CA PRO A 147 -7.41 -4.39 -17.58
C PRO A 147 -6.65 -3.55 -16.56
N LYS A 148 -7.19 -2.47 -15.98
CA LYS A 148 -6.58 -1.67 -14.91
C LYS A 148 -7.33 -1.73 -13.58
N ALA A 149 -8.55 -2.26 -13.54
CA ALA A 149 -9.34 -2.35 -12.32
C ALA A 149 -8.69 -3.28 -11.29
N LEU A 150 -8.95 -3.07 -10.00
CA LEU A 150 -8.47 -3.97 -8.96
C LEU A 150 -9.41 -5.17 -8.86
N ASN A 151 -8.86 -6.38 -8.92
CA ASN A 151 -9.63 -7.60 -8.66
C ASN A 151 -9.45 -8.02 -7.19
N LEU A 152 -10.58 -8.02 -6.47
CA LEU A 152 -10.69 -8.36 -5.06
C LEU A 152 -11.34 -9.74 -4.79
N GLU A 153 -11.67 -10.52 -5.82
CA GLU A 153 -12.36 -11.81 -5.68
C GLU A 153 -11.60 -12.80 -4.79
N LYS A 154 -10.26 -12.73 -4.81
CA LYS A 154 -9.37 -13.58 -4.02
C LYS A 154 -8.76 -12.86 -2.82
N LEU A 155 -9.33 -11.73 -2.41
CA LEU A 155 -8.85 -10.99 -1.24
C LEU A 155 -8.91 -11.87 0.01
N ARG A 156 -7.78 -11.94 0.72
CA ARG A 156 -7.59 -12.88 1.84
C ARG A 156 -7.85 -12.30 3.23
N TYR A 157 -7.83 -10.97 3.35
CA TYR A 157 -7.95 -10.28 4.63
C TYR A 157 -8.82 -9.02 4.46
N HIS A 158 -9.89 -8.91 5.24
CA HIS A 158 -10.74 -7.70 5.29
C HIS A 158 -10.25 -6.68 6.32
N ARG A 159 -9.22 -7.04 7.11
CA ARG A 159 -8.53 -6.11 8.00
C ARG A 159 -7.06 -6.09 7.66
N ILE A 160 -6.61 -4.96 7.16
CA ILE A 160 -5.23 -4.70 6.78
C ILE A 160 -4.71 -3.64 7.73
N ILE A 161 -3.84 -4.05 8.66
CA ILE A 161 -3.31 -3.20 9.71
C ILE A 161 -1.88 -2.79 9.36
N ILE A 162 -1.62 -1.48 9.32
CA ILE A 162 -0.29 -0.91 9.22
C ILE A 162 0.23 -0.70 10.65
N MET A 163 1.29 -1.40 11.03
CA MET A 163 1.87 -1.34 12.37
C MET A 163 3.35 -0.96 12.28
N THR A 164 3.60 0.35 12.29
CA THR A 164 4.93 0.96 12.28
C THR A 164 5.25 1.60 13.62
N ASP A 165 6.52 1.94 13.85
CA ASP A 165 6.93 2.59 15.08
C ASP A 165 6.38 4.02 15.18
N ALA A 166 6.19 4.50 16.41
CA ALA A 166 5.69 5.83 16.72
C ALA A 166 6.79 6.90 16.63
N ASP A 167 7.57 6.87 15.54
CA ASP A 167 8.64 7.82 15.25
C ASP A 167 8.47 8.47 13.86
N VAL A 168 9.46 9.28 13.48
CA VAL A 168 9.47 9.99 12.20
C VAL A 168 9.61 9.05 11.00
N ASP A 169 10.30 7.91 11.16
CA ASP A 169 10.51 6.94 10.10
C ASP A 169 9.27 6.06 9.89
N GLY A 170 8.63 5.60 10.97
CA GLY A 170 7.37 4.89 10.95
C GLY A 170 6.23 5.73 10.36
N SER A 171 6.18 7.02 10.71
CA SER A 171 5.24 7.98 10.09
C SER A 171 5.46 8.12 8.58
N HIS A 172 6.72 8.11 8.14
CA HIS A 172 7.06 8.17 6.72
C HIS A 172 6.68 6.87 5.99
N ILE A 173 6.96 5.70 6.58
CA ILE A 173 6.57 4.39 6.01
C ILE A 173 5.05 4.29 5.90
N THR A 174 4.32 4.68 6.95
CA THR A 174 2.85 4.73 6.93
C THR A 174 2.35 5.59 5.78
N THR A 175 2.94 6.77 5.58
CA THR A 175 2.57 7.67 4.47
C THR A 175 2.81 7.02 3.10
N LEU A 176 3.93 6.33 2.91
CA LEU A 176 4.24 5.64 1.65
C LEU A 176 3.27 4.49 1.36
N ILE A 177 2.94 3.70 2.39
CA ILE A 177 1.97 2.60 2.29
C ILE A 177 0.56 3.13 1.98
N LEU A 178 0.12 4.18 2.68
CA LEU A 178 -1.17 4.82 2.42
C LEU A 178 -1.24 5.41 1.01
N THR A 179 -0.16 6.03 0.54
CA THR A 179 -0.07 6.54 -0.84
C THR A 179 -0.21 5.39 -1.83
N PHE A 180 0.43 4.24 -1.58
CA PHE A 180 0.26 3.05 -2.41
C PHE A 180 -1.17 2.55 -2.44
N TYR A 181 -1.82 2.36 -1.28
CA TYR A 181 -3.21 1.95 -1.22
C TYR A 181 -4.14 2.94 -1.92
N PHE A 182 -3.94 4.24 -1.74
CA PHE A 182 -4.76 5.27 -2.37
C PHE A 182 -4.65 5.25 -3.90
N ARG A 183 -3.45 5.01 -4.44
CA ARG A 183 -3.19 5.08 -5.89
C ARG A 183 -3.52 3.78 -6.61
N TYR A 184 -3.31 2.62 -5.99
CA TYR A 184 -3.42 1.32 -6.65
C TYR A 184 -4.53 0.42 -6.09
N MET A 185 -5.04 0.72 -4.89
CA MET A 185 -6.00 -0.14 -4.20
C MET A 185 -7.10 0.66 -3.48
N LYS A 186 -7.57 1.75 -4.11
CA LYS A 186 -8.52 2.71 -3.52
C LYS A 186 -9.78 2.03 -2.96
N GLU A 187 -10.26 0.99 -3.64
CA GLU A 187 -11.42 0.21 -3.22
C GLU A 187 -11.28 -0.40 -1.82
N LEU A 188 -10.06 -0.78 -1.39
CA LEU A 188 -9.82 -1.30 -0.04
C LEU A 188 -10.02 -0.22 1.02
N ILE A 189 -9.69 1.04 0.70
CA ILE A 189 -9.93 2.19 1.57
C ILE A 189 -11.42 2.47 1.63
N GLU A 190 -12.10 2.50 0.49
CA GLU A 190 -13.56 2.78 0.40
C GLU A 190 -14.39 1.71 1.11
N LYS A 191 -13.94 0.45 1.13
CA LYS A 191 -14.55 -0.63 1.90
C LYS A 191 -14.24 -0.59 3.40
N GLY A 192 -13.36 0.30 3.85
CA GLY A 192 -12.95 0.41 5.26
C GLY A 192 -12.08 -0.76 5.74
N TYR A 193 -11.23 -1.31 4.87
CA TYR A 193 -10.36 -2.45 5.21
C TYR A 193 -8.96 -2.04 5.70
N ILE A 194 -8.58 -0.78 5.54
CA ILE A 194 -7.26 -0.26 5.94
C ILE A 194 -7.31 0.37 7.33
N TYR A 195 -6.43 -0.08 8.22
CA TYR A 195 -6.31 0.37 9.60
C TYR A 195 -4.86 0.75 9.90
N ILE A 196 -4.67 1.66 10.86
CA ILE A 196 -3.35 2.03 11.40
C ILE A 196 -3.35 1.60 12.86
N ALA A 197 -2.38 0.79 13.26
CA ALA A 197 -2.21 0.42 14.66
C ALA A 197 -1.72 1.63 15.46
N THR A 198 -2.31 1.85 16.63
CA THR A 198 -1.90 2.88 17.58
C THR A 198 -1.36 2.22 18.83
N PRO A 199 -0.05 1.89 18.88
CA PRO A 199 0.56 1.34 20.08
C PRO A 199 0.54 2.37 21.22
N PRO A 200 0.58 1.92 22.50
CA PRO A 200 0.69 2.85 23.62
C PRO A 200 2.01 3.62 23.57
N LEU A 201 1.95 4.91 23.92
CA LEU A 201 3.13 5.79 23.92
C LEU A 201 3.92 5.69 25.23
N TYR A 202 3.24 5.35 26.32
CA TYR A 202 3.83 5.31 27.66
C TYR A 202 3.48 4.03 28.38
N LEU A 203 4.39 3.61 29.26
CA LEU A 203 4.19 2.53 30.21
C LEU A 203 4.54 3.07 31.60
N VAL A 204 3.51 3.43 32.36
CA VAL A 204 3.63 3.94 33.73
C VAL A 204 3.80 2.77 34.67
N LYS A 205 4.81 2.79 35.54
CA LYS A 205 5.18 1.70 36.45
C LYS A 205 5.41 2.18 37.87
N LYS A 206 4.87 1.43 38.83
CA LYS A 206 5.18 1.57 40.25
C LYS A 206 5.35 0.19 40.90
N GLY A 207 6.59 -0.20 41.17
CA GLY A 207 6.90 -1.53 41.70
C GLY A 207 6.47 -2.63 40.72
N LYS A 208 5.46 -3.42 41.10
CA LYS A 208 4.88 -4.49 40.25
C LYS A 208 3.71 -4.02 39.38
N ASP A 209 3.10 -2.90 39.74
CA ASP A 209 1.94 -2.37 39.01
C ASP A 209 2.43 -1.60 37.78
N HIS A 210 1.73 -1.80 36.66
CA HIS A 210 2.01 -1.13 35.41
C HIS A 210 0.74 -0.81 34.64
N GLN A 211 0.74 0.30 33.92
CA GLN A 211 -0.39 0.77 33.13
C GLN A 211 0.12 1.42 31.84
N TYR A 212 -0.45 1.00 30.72
CA TYR A 212 -0.20 1.62 29.42
C TYR A 212 -1.03 2.89 29.24
N ALA A 213 -0.45 3.90 28.59
CA ALA A 213 -1.13 5.14 28.25
C ALA A 213 -0.82 5.57 26.80
N TRP A 214 -1.83 6.12 26.14
CA TRP A 214 -1.76 6.57 24.74
C TRP A 214 -1.65 8.09 24.59
N THR A 215 -1.98 8.85 25.64
CA THR A 215 -1.88 10.31 25.65
C THR A 215 -1.13 10.78 26.88
N GLU A 216 -0.58 11.99 26.81
CA GLU A 216 0.07 12.63 27.95
C GLU A 216 -0.90 12.76 29.13
N ASP A 217 -2.17 13.12 28.87
CA ASP A 217 -3.19 13.21 29.91
C ASP A 217 -3.47 11.85 30.58
N GLN A 218 -3.52 10.76 29.80
CA GLN A 218 -3.66 9.41 30.35
C GLN A 218 -2.45 9.02 31.20
N ARG A 219 -1.24 9.39 30.76
CA ARG A 219 0.00 9.16 31.51
C ARG A 219 -0.03 9.93 32.84
N LEU A 220 -0.36 11.22 32.82
CA LEU A 220 -0.45 12.05 34.02
C LEU A 220 -1.51 11.51 34.99
N ASN A 221 -2.70 11.15 34.49
CA ASN A 221 -3.75 10.55 35.31
C ASN A 221 -3.29 9.22 35.94
N ALA A 222 -2.61 8.35 35.19
CA ALA A 222 -2.06 7.11 35.71
C ALA A 222 -1.01 7.37 36.81
N ILE A 223 -0.13 8.37 36.64
CA ILE A 223 0.84 8.78 37.67
C ILE A 223 0.12 9.26 38.93
N GLN A 224 -0.91 10.11 38.80
CA GLN A 224 -1.70 10.60 39.93
C GLN A 224 -2.41 9.47 40.69
N GLN A 225 -2.96 8.50 39.98
CA GLN A 225 -3.62 7.34 40.58
C GLN A 225 -2.60 6.42 41.28
N MET A 226 -1.48 6.13 40.61
CA MET A 226 -0.47 5.20 41.12
C MET A 226 0.35 5.78 42.28
N LYS A 227 0.62 7.10 42.31
CA LYS A 227 1.40 7.71 43.40
C LYS A 227 0.65 7.64 44.74
N GLY A 228 -0.68 7.70 44.74
CA GLY A 228 -1.50 7.82 45.95
C GLY A 228 -1.16 9.12 46.71
N GLY A 229 -0.78 9.00 47.99
CA GLY A 229 -0.26 10.13 48.79
C GLY A 229 1.26 10.34 48.71
N GLY A 230 1.97 9.58 47.87
CA GLY A 230 3.43 9.65 47.72
C GLY A 230 3.91 10.70 46.70
N LYS A 231 5.23 10.86 46.58
CA LYS A 231 5.85 11.75 45.58
C LYS A 231 5.71 11.19 44.17
N GLU A 232 5.57 12.08 43.18
CA GLU A 232 5.46 11.72 41.76
C GLU A 232 6.69 10.98 41.24
N ASP A 233 7.89 11.31 41.73
CA ASP A 233 9.16 10.66 41.37
C ASP A 233 9.21 9.15 41.70
N SER A 234 8.26 8.64 42.48
CA SER A 234 8.15 7.21 42.80
C SER A 234 7.46 6.37 41.70
N VAL A 235 6.98 7.01 40.64
CA VAL A 235 6.32 6.39 39.49
C VAL A 235 7.13 6.71 38.23
N HIS A 236 7.53 5.67 37.50
CA HIS A 236 8.37 5.78 36.30
C HIS A 236 7.55 5.59 35.02
#